data_AF-A0A183PS25-F1
#
_entry.id   AF-A0A183PS25-F1
#
_cell.length_a   1.000
_cell.length_b   1.000
_cell.length_c   1.000
_cell.angle_alpha   90.00
_cell.angle_beta   90.00
_cell.angle_gamma   90.00
#
_symmetry.space_group_name_H-M   'P 1'
#
loop_
_entity.id
_entity.type
_entity.pdbx_description
1 polymer ?
#
loop_
_entity_poly.entity_id
_entity_poly.type
_entity_poly.pdbx_seq_one_letter_code
_entity_poly.pdbx_strand_id
1 'polypeptide(L)'
;MYGEATVGKFLECYYFSLYIPITSAQLGISLSYLRPKSPLPLDGRLHQPVQTELYLEALTEQIEEADETCQTDDFLDRPPTPLYVPAKVGVDVMTQIYEGDLFDFDLEVTPILEVLIGKTIEQSLLEIAEEEELASIRAQQNAFEEIRQADLLEVARLTERERRIQEEKERRKAQYLAVIEQEKELTTKVAAQAFAKAYLADLQTHVFNNLTETGYFYDPIERGKYTNINFN
;
A
#
# COMPACT_ATOMS: atom_id res chain seq x y z
N MET A 1 64.99 7.52 -54.78
CA MET A 1 64.50 6.23 -55.32
C MET A 1 63.10 6.46 -55.83
N TYR A 2 62.99 6.55 -57.16
CA TYR A 2 61.79 6.45 -58.00
C TYR A 2 60.72 7.55 -57.76
N GLY A 3 60.44 8.42 -58.73
CA GLY A 3 60.10 8.09 -60.13
C GLY A 3 58.67 7.54 -60.13
N GLU A 4 57.74 7.89 -61.00
CA GLU A 4 57.72 8.50 -62.31
C GLU A 4 56.20 8.71 -62.57
N ALA A 5 55.78 9.88 -63.02
CA ALA A 5 55.51 10.17 -64.43
C ALA A 5 54.12 9.72 -64.93
N THR A 6 53.36 10.74 -65.36
CA THR A 6 52.66 10.79 -66.66
C THR A 6 51.41 9.90 -66.82
N VAL A 7 50.49 10.09 -67.77
CA VAL A 7 50.49 10.80 -69.05
C VAL A 7 49.03 11.20 -69.28
N GLY A 8 48.76 12.40 -69.78
CA GLY A 8 48.34 12.44 -71.19
C GLY A 8 47.00 13.13 -71.32
N LYS A 9 46.61 13.73 -72.43
CA LYS A 9 47.07 13.86 -73.82
C LYS A 9 45.99 14.83 -74.37
N PHE A 10 46.15 15.73 -75.31
CA PHE A 10 46.92 15.79 -76.55
C PHE A 10 46.63 17.23 -77.05
N LEU A 11 47.65 18.00 -77.43
CA LEU A 11 48.15 18.07 -78.82
C LEU A 11 47.04 18.55 -79.77
N GLU A 12 47.12 19.80 -80.20
CA GLU A 12 47.84 20.24 -81.40
C GLU A 12 46.80 20.45 -82.52
N CYS A 13 46.66 21.67 -83.03
CA CYS A 13 47.50 22.26 -84.08
C CYS A 13 46.86 22.02 -85.46
N TYR A 14 47.21 22.89 -86.41
CA TYR A 14 46.95 22.77 -87.85
C TYR A 14 45.55 23.18 -88.35
N TYR A 15 45.49 24.33 -89.01
CA TYR A 15 45.45 24.50 -90.48
C TYR A 15 44.03 24.24 -91.04
N PHE A 16 43.33 25.28 -91.50
CA PHE A 16 43.42 25.89 -92.84
C PHE A 16 42.41 25.27 -93.82
N SER A 17 41.81 26.17 -94.58
CA SER A 17 41.19 25.98 -95.90
C SER A 17 39.71 25.70 -96.00
N LEU A 18 39.08 26.60 -96.79
CA LEU A 18 38.00 26.46 -97.79
C LEU A 18 36.97 27.57 -97.53
N TYR A 19 37.12 28.78 -98.09
CA TYR A 19 37.04 29.12 -99.52
C TYR A 19 35.84 28.46 -100.24
N ILE A 20 34.72 29.19 -100.33
CA ILE A 20 33.78 29.16 -101.48
C ILE A 20 33.08 30.54 -101.50
N PRO A 21 32.72 31.13 -102.65
CA PRO A 21 33.62 31.78 -103.58
C PRO A 21 33.21 33.25 -103.84
N ILE A 22 34.13 33.99 -104.45
CA ILE A 22 33.84 35.18 -105.27
C ILE A 22 33.06 34.73 -106.50
N THR A 23 32.54 35.71 -107.25
CA THR A 23 32.14 35.66 -108.66
C THR A 23 30.64 35.38 -108.85
N SER A 24 29.95 36.06 -109.73
CA SER A 24 30.29 37.19 -110.58
C SER A 24 29.00 37.57 -111.29
N ALA A 25 29.08 38.73 -111.94
CA ALA A 25 28.41 38.98 -113.19
C ALA A 25 26.92 39.36 -113.02
N GLN A 26 26.63 40.63 -113.27
CA GLN A 26 26.20 41.10 -114.60
C GLN A 26 24.81 40.52 -114.90
N LEU A 27 23.79 41.32 -115.11
CA LEU A 27 23.73 42.59 -115.80
C LEU A 27 22.66 43.43 -115.09
N GLY A 28 22.80 44.75 -115.00
CA GLY A 28 22.44 45.61 -116.12
C GLY A 28 20.93 45.50 -116.38
N ILE A 29 20.13 46.54 -116.30
CA ILE A 29 20.34 47.93 -116.66
C ILE A 29 19.12 48.69 -116.09
N SER A 30 19.39 49.93 -115.68
CA SER A 30 18.52 51.10 -115.58
C SER A 30 17.01 50.92 -115.30
N LEU A 31 16.49 51.79 -114.43
CA LEU A 31 15.74 52.94 -114.95
C LEU A 31 15.83 54.09 -113.95
N SER A 32 16.60 55.11 -114.33
CA SER A 32 16.22 56.52 -114.19
C SER A 32 15.46 56.96 -112.92
N TYR A 33 16.18 57.50 -111.94
CA TYR A 33 16.09 58.92 -111.60
C TYR A 33 17.11 59.23 -110.48
N LEU A 34 18.30 59.70 -110.87
CA LEU A 34 19.17 60.44 -109.94
C LEU A 34 18.41 61.70 -109.53
N ARG A 35 17.84 61.72 -108.33
CA ARG A 35 17.36 62.97 -107.73
C ARG A 35 18.60 63.77 -107.28
N PRO A 36 18.87 64.97 -107.81
CA PRO A 36 19.93 65.81 -107.27
C PRO A 36 19.63 66.15 -105.81
N LYS A 37 20.63 65.95 -104.93
CA LYS A 37 20.54 66.17 -103.47
C LYS A 37 20.42 67.64 -103.07
N SER A 38 20.44 68.56 -104.02
CA SER A 38 20.18 69.98 -103.81
C SER A 38 19.19 70.48 -104.88
N PRO A 39 18.26 71.38 -104.51
CA PRO A 39 17.27 71.94 -105.43
C PRO A 39 17.95 72.73 -106.55
N LEU A 40 17.28 72.86 -107.69
CA LEU A 40 17.79 73.60 -108.85
C LEU A 40 17.91 75.11 -108.54
N PRO A 41 18.92 75.80 -109.08
CA PRO A 41 19.06 77.26 -108.92
C PRO A 41 17.85 78.01 -109.50
N LEU A 42 17.43 79.09 -108.85
CA LEU A 42 16.40 80.01 -109.35
C LEU A 42 16.95 80.90 -110.48
N ASP A 43 16.09 81.26 -111.43
CA ASP A 43 16.47 81.98 -112.66
C ASP A 43 17.29 83.25 -112.38
N GLY A 44 18.44 83.36 -113.05
CA GLY A 44 19.39 84.46 -112.91
C GLY A 44 20.48 84.28 -111.84
N ARG A 45 20.56 83.12 -111.16
CA ARG A 45 21.63 82.82 -110.17
C ARG A 45 22.29 81.47 -110.42
N LEU A 46 23.61 81.41 -110.31
CA LEU A 46 24.41 80.19 -110.42
C LEU A 46 24.82 79.69 -109.02
N HIS A 47 24.78 78.38 -108.81
CA HIS A 47 25.31 77.80 -107.57
C HIS A 47 26.84 77.85 -107.57
N GLN A 48 27.42 78.30 -106.47
CA GLN A 48 28.87 78.30 -106.25
C GLN A 48 29.22 77.21 -105.22
N PRO A 49 30.19 76.32 -105.49
CA PRO A 49 30.61 75.33 -104.50
C PRO A 49 31.32 76.03 -103.34
N VAL A 50 30.84 75.79 -102.12
CA VAL A 50 31.51 76.16 -100.87
C VAL A 50 32.38 74.98 -100.44
N GLN A 51 33.60 75.24 -99.99
CA GLN A 51 34.53 74.19 -99.57
C GLN A 51 34.00 73.54 -98.28
N THR A 52 33.35 72.38 -98.43
CA THR A 52 32.86 71.53 -97.33
C THR A 52 33.85 70.41 -96.96
N GLU A 53 35.08 70.50 -97.47
CA GLU A 53 36.14 69.55 -97.15
C GLU A 53 36.80 69.91 -95.81
N LEU A 54 37.25 68.89 -95.09
CA LEU A 54 37.81 69.03 -93.74
C LEU A 54 39.13 69.82 -93.80
N TYR A 55 39.10 71.09 -93.40
CA TYR A 55 40.29 71.95 -93.25
C TYR A 55 40.72 71.96 -91.78
N LEU A 56 41.93 71.49 -91.50
CA LEU A 56 42.49 71.46 -90.14
C LEU A 56 43.42 72.66 -89.94
N GLU A 57 43.02 73.57 -89.07
CA GLU A 57 43.85 74.66 -88.58
C GLU A 57 44.55 74.21 -87.29
N ALA A 58 45.89 74.25 -87.28
CA ALA A 58 46.66 73.88 -86.10
C ALA A 58 46.64 75.04 -85.09
N LEU A 59 45.91 74.87 -83.98
CA LEU A 59 45.96 75.79 -82.85
C LEU A 59 47.29 75.61 -82.11
N THR A 60 48.08 76.68 -81.99
CA THR A 60 49.45 76.66 -81.41
C THR A 60 49.50 77.01 -79.93
N GLU A 61 48.36 77.10 -79.25
CA GLU A 61 48.31 77.50 -77.84
C GLU A 61 48.50 76.27 -76.93
N GLN A 62 49.60 76.25 -76.18
CA GLN A 62 49.90 75.21 -75.21
C GLN A 62 49.06 75.48 -73.95
N ILE A 63 48.19 74.53 -73.59
CA ILE A 63 47.42 74.57 -72.33
C ILE A 63 48.33 74.03 -71.22
N GLU A 64 48.44 74.76 -70.10
CA GLU A 64 49.21 74.31 -68.94
C GLU A 64 48.50 73.11 -68.27
N GLU A 65 49.17 71.97 -68.17
CA GLU A 65 48.69 70.78 -67.47
C GLU A 65 49.24 70.77 -66.04
N ALA A 66 48.38 70.52 -65.05
CA ALA A 66 48.74 70.41 -63.64
C ALA A 66 48.51 68.98 -63.15
N ASP A 67 49.57 68.36 -62.62
CA ASP A 67 49.50 67.03 -62.01
C ASP A 67 48.99 67.12 -60.56
N GLU A 68 47.87 66.46 -60.26
CA GLU A 68 47.36 66.30 -58.90
C GLU A 68 47.60 64.87 -58.41
N THR A 69 48.25 64.72 -57.24
CA THR A 69 48.39 63.42 -56.58
C THR A 69 47.25 63.22 -55.57
N CYS A 70 46.59 62.06 -55.63
CA CYS A 70 45.52 61.71 -54.70
C CYS A 70 46.07 60.91 -53.52
N GLN A 71 45.73 61.32 -52.30
CA GLN A 71 45.99 60.57 -51.07
C GLN A 71 45.05 59.36 -51.02
N THR A 72 45.57 58.16 -51.23
CA THR A 72 44.87 56.90 -50.92
C THR A 72 45.02 56.59 -49.43
N ASP A 73 43.95 56.80 -48.66
CA ASP A 73 43.86 56.24 -47.30
C ASP A 73 43.62 54.72 -47.38
N ASP A 74 44.21 53.96 -46.45
CA ASP A 74 44.03 52.52 -46.33
C ASP A 74 42.55 52.20 -46.00
N PHE A 75 41.92 51.36 -46.82
CA PHE A 75 40.51 51.00 -46.70
C PHE A 75 40.29 50.14 -45.44
N LEU A 76 39.83 50.76 -44.33
CA LEU A 76 39.40 50.01 -43.15
C LEU A 76 38.04 49.35 -43.43
N ASP A 77 37.94 48.05 -43.20
CA ASP A 77 36.69 47.31 -43.36
C ASP A 77 35.60 47.88 -42.45
N ARG A 78 34.47 48.24 -43.07
CA ARG A 78 33.28 48.72 -42.36
C ARG A 78 32.81 47.63 -41.40
N PRO A 79 32.50 47.94 -40.12
CA PRO A 79 31.92 46.95 -39.23
C PRO A 79 30.66 46.36 -39.86
N PRO A 80 30.37 45.06 -39.64
CA PRO A 80 29.22 44.41 -40.25
C PRO A 80 27.96 45.20 -39.92
N THR A 81 27.15 45.47 -40.94
CA THR A 81 25.89 46.19 -40.75
C THR A 81 25.03 45.43 -39.74
N PRO A 82 24.43 46.12 -38.75
CA PRO A 82 23.60 45.45 -37.75
C PRO A 82 22.45 44.72 -38.46
N LEU A 83 22.15 43.51 -38.00
CA LEU A 83 21.06 42.70 -38.54
C LEU A 83 19.75 43.48 -38.39
N TYR A 84 19.05 43.69 -39.50
CA TYR A 84 17.73 44.31 -39.49
C TYR A 84 16.73 43.38 -38.81
N VAL A 85 16.25 43.80 -37.64
CA VAL A 85 15.12 43.16 -36.96
C VAL A 85 13.88 44.00 -37.30
N PRO A 86 12.92 43.48 -38.09
CA PRO A 86 11.69 44.18 -38.37
C PRO A 86 10.96 44.53 -37.07
N ALA A 87 10.41 45.74 -36.98
CA ALA A 87 9.48 46.06 -35.90
C ALA A 87 8.29 45.09 -35.96
N LYS A 88 7.80 44.64 -34.80
CA LYS A 88 6.56 43.86 -34.76
C LYS A 88 5.44 44.70 -35.38
N VAL A 89 4.87 44.23 -36.49
CA VAL A 89 3.68 44.83 -37.12
C VAL A 89 2.52 43.88 -36.91
N GLY A 90 1.62 44.25 -36.01
CA GLY A 90 0.44 43.48 -35.60
C GLY A 90 -0.19 44.12 -34.35
N VAL A 91 -1.48 43.88 -34.13
CA VAL A 91 -2.14 44.26 -32.87
C VAL A 91 -1.93 43.11 -31.89
N ASP A 92 -1.25 43.37 -30.78
CA ASP A 92 -1.09 42.40 -29.71
C ASP A 92 -2.45 42.18 -29.02
N VAL A 93 -2.94 40.93 -29.03
CA VAL A 93 -4.15 40.52 -28.31
C VAL A 93 -3.75 39.52 -27.25
N MET A 94 -4.13 39.76 -26.01
CA MET A 94 -4.01 38.78 -24.94
C MET A 94 -5.36 38.12 -24.67
N THR A 95 -5.34 36.83 -24.41
CA THR A 95 -6.49 36.06 -23.91
C THR A 95 -6.18 35.66 -22.47
N GLN A 96 -7.03 36.07 -21.53
CA GLN A 96 -6.92 35.72 -20.12
C GLN A 96 -8.19 35.01 -19.70
N ILE A 97 -8.04 33.87 -19.02
CA ILE A 97 -9.15 33.19 -18.34
C ILE A 97 -9.20 33.73 -16.91
N TYR A 98 -10.37 34.20 -16.49
CA TYR A 98 -10.58 34.73 -15.15
C TYR A 98 -11.07 33.64 -14.20
N GLU A 99 -10.96 33.88 -12.89
CA GLU A 99 -11.45 32.96 -11.87
C GLU A 99 -12.96 32.71 -12.06
N GLY A 100 -13.35 31.44 -12.19
CA GLY A 100 -14.75 31.03 -12.39
C GLY A 100 -15.20 30.90 -13.85
N ASP A 101 -14.40 31.29 -14.85
CA ASP A 101 -14.78 31.27 -16.27
C ASP A 101 -14.84 29.84 -16.87
N LEU A 102 -14.21 28.86 -16.21
CA LEU A 102 -14.15 27.44 -16.61
C LEU A 102 -14.79 26.49 -15.59
N PHE A 103 -15.36 27.00 -14.50
CA PHE A 103 -15.87 26.15 -13.43
C PHE A 103 -17.26 25.60 -13.80
N ASP A 104 -17.36 24.29 -13.90
CA ASP A 104 -18.64 23.58 -14.04
C ASP A 104 -19.00 22.91 -12.71
N PHE A 105 -20.03 23.42 -12.06
CA PHE A 105 -20.46 22.93 -10.76
C PHE A 105 -20.91 21.46 -10.81
N ASP A 106 -21.62 21.05 -11.86
CA ASP A 106 -22.21 19.71 -11.93
C ASP A 106 -21.12 18.64 -12.07
N LEU A 107 -20.03 18.95 -12.78
CA LEU A 107 -18.87 18.08 -12.89
C LEU A 107 -18.08 18.03 -11.58
N GLU A 108 -17.81 19.18 -10.98
CA GLU A 108 -16.92 19.27 -9.81
C GLU A 108 -17.58 18.80 -8.50
N VAL A 109 -18.91 18.86 -8.39
CA VAL A 109 -19.63 18.37 -7.21
C VAL A 109 -19.76 16.85 -7.19
N THR A 110 -19.70 16.21 -8.35
CA THR A 110 -19.86 14.75 -8.51
C THR A 110 -18.92 13.94 -7.59
N PRO A 111 -17.59 14.13 -7.60
CA PRO A 111 -16.69 13.36 -6.73
C PRO A 111 -16.92 13.61 -5.23
N ILE A 112 -17.37 14.81 -4.86
CA ILE A 112 -17.68 15.15 -3.47
C ILE A 112 -18.91 14.35 -3.01
N LEU A 113 -19.96 14.32 -3.83
CA LEU A 113 -21.19 13.58 -3.52
C LEU A 113 -20.94 12.08 -3.49
N GLU A 114 -20.14 11.53 -4.41
CA GLU A 114 -19.80 10.11 -4.42
C GLU A 114 -19.12 9.68 -3.11
N VAL A 115 -18.16 10.47 -2.62
CA VAL A 115 -17.48 10.18 -1.35
C VAL A 115 -18.43 10.31 -0.17
N LEU A 116 -19.27 11.35 -0.13
CA LEU A 116 -20.22 11.55 0.96
C LEU A 116 -21.25 10.43 1.04
N ILE A 117 -21.86 10.07 -0.09
CA ILE A 117 -22.87 9.00 -0.16
C ILE A 117 -22.20 7.65 0.13
N GLY A 118 -21.02 7.40 -0.45
CA GLY A 118 -20.26 6.17 -0.20
C GLY A 118 -19.93 5.99 1.28
N LYS A 119 -19.40 7.04 1.93
CA LYS A 119 -19.00 6.96 3.34
C LYS A 119 -20.20 6.83 4.28
N THR A 120 -21.29 7.55 4.00
CA THR A 120 -22.49 7.47 4.83
C THR A 120 -23.13 6.08 4.76
N ILE A 121 -23.26 5.49 3.57
CA ILE A 121 -23.79 4.13 3.42
C ILE A 121 -22.87 3.11 4.09
N GLU A 122 -21.56 3.20 3.86
CA GLU A 122 -20.58 2.30 4.48
C GLU A 122 -20.65 2.35 6.01
N GLN A 123 -20.69 3.56 6.59
CA GLN A 123 -20.82 3.74 8.04
C GLN A 123 -22.12 3.14 8.56
N SER A 124 -23.26 3.45 7.94
CA SER A 124 -24.56 2.92 8.36
C SER A 124 -24.62 1.38 8.29
N LEU A 125 -24.01 0.77 7.26
CA LEU A 125 -23.98 -0.69 7.15
C LEU A 125 -23.12 -1.34 8.23
N LEU A 126 -21.97 -0.73 8.57
CA LEU A 126 -21.12 -1.21 9.65
C LEU A 126 -21.81 -1.10 11.01
N GLU A 127 -22.43 0.04 11.29
CA GLU A 127 -23.15 0.27 12.55
C GLU A 127 -24.28 -0.76 12.74
N ILE A 128 -25.09 -1.01 11.70
CA ILE A 128 -26.17 -2.00 11.77
C ILE A 128 -25.61 -3.41 12.01
N ALA A 129 -24.54 -3.81 11.31
CA ALA A 129 -23.93 -5.12 11.49
C ALA A 129 -23.37 -5.30 12.91
N GLU A 130 -22.71 -4.27 13.45
CA GLU A 130 -22.20 -4.27 14.82
C GLU A 130 -23.33 -4.35 15.86
N GLU A 131 -24.43 -3.61 15.66
CA GLU A 131 -25.60 -3.66 16.54
C GLU A 131 -26.26 -5.05 16.55
N GLU A 132 -26.41 -5.69 15.39
CA GLU A 132 -26.95 -7.05 15.28
C GLU A 132 -26.05 -8.08 15.97
N GLU A 133 -24.73 -7.99 15.77
CA GLU A 133 -23.77 -8.87 16.43
C GLU A 133 -23.82 -8.71 17.96
N LEU A 134 -23.80 -7.46 18.46
CA LEU A 134 -23.90 -7.17 19.88
C LEU A 134 -25.22 -7.67 20.47
N ALA A 135 -26.34 -7.56 19.75
CA ALA A 135 -27.63 -8.09 20.18
C ALA A 135 -27.60 -9.62 20.28
N SER A 136 -27.01 -10.30 19.30
CA SER A 136 -26.83 -11.75 19.29
C SER A 136 -25.98 -12.24 20.46
N ILE A 137 -24.82 -11.61 20.70
CA ILE A 137 -23.93 -11.94 21.81
C ILE A 137 -24.64 -11.74 23.15
N ARG A 138 -25.35 -10.61 23.34
CA ARG A 138 -26.10 -10.34 24.57
C ARG A 138 -27.20 -11.37 24.81
N ALA A 139 -27.93 -11.76 23.77
CA ALA A 139 -28.96 -12.79 23.89
C ALA A 139 -28.37 -14.13 24.33
N GLN A 140 -27.22 -14.52 23.78
CA GLN A 140 -26.51 -15.74 24.18
C GLN A 140 -26.00 -15.66 25.63
N GLN A 141 -25.42 -14.52 26.04
CA GLN A 141 -24.95 -14.30 27.40
C GLN A 141 -26.10 -14.38 28.40
N ASN A 142 -27.22 -13.70 28.14
CA ASN A 142 -28.39 -13.73 29.00
C ASN A 142 -28.94 -15.16 29.15
N ALA A 143 -29.09 -15.88 28.05
CA ALA A 143 -29.56 -17.27 28.08
C ALA A 143 -28.61 -18.18 28.88
N PHE A 144 -27.30 -18.00 28.74
CA PHE A 144 -26.32 -18.73 29.53
C PHE A 144 -26.38 -18.39 31.02
N GLU A 145 -26.54 -17.11 31.35
CA GLU A 145 -26.68 -16.65 32.73
C GLU A 145 -27.95 -17.18 33.40
N GLU A 146 -29.07 -17.22 32.70
CA GLU A 146 -30.33 -17.80 33.19
C GLU A 146 -30.16 -19.28 33.55
N ILE A 147 -29.55 -20.06 32.66
CA ILE A 147 -29.26 -21.48 32.90
C ILE A 147 -28.32 -21.63 34.10
N ARG A 148 -27.23 -20.86 34.12
CA ARG A 148 -26.24 -20.91 35.21
C ARG A 148 -26.87 -20.56 36.56
N GLN A 149 -27.76 -19.57 36.61
CA GLN A 149 -28.46 -19.19 37.84
C GLN A 149 -29.41 -20.31 38.30
N ALA A 150 -30.15 -20.93 37.38
CA ALA A 150 -31.00 -22.07 37.69
C ALA A 150 -30.20 -23.26 38.25
N ASP A 151 -29.07 -23.58 37.61
CA ASP A 151 -28.17 -24.65 38.06
C ASP A 151 -27.60 -24.38 39.46
N LEU A 152 -27.15 -23.14 39.72
CA LEU A 152 -26.64 -22.75 41.03
C LEU A 152 -27.70 -22.89 42.14
N LEU A 153 -28.93 -22.49 41.85
CA LEU A 153 -30.05 -22.64 42.78
C LEU A 153 -30.38 -24.12 43.03
N GLU A 154 -30.33 -24.96 41.99
CA GLU A 154 -30.54 -26.39 42.13
C GLU A 154 -29.44 -27.04 42.98
N VAL A 155 -28.17 -26.74 42.70
CA VAL A 155 -27.04 -27.23 43.48
C VAL A 155 -27.18 -26.81 44.94
N ALA A 156 -27.51 -25.55 45.23
CA ALA A 156 -27.73 -25.08 46.60
C ALA A 156 -28.87 -25.82 47.30
N ARG A 157 -29.95 -26.13 46.59
CA ARG A 157 -31.06 -26.94 47.13
C ARG A 157 -30.62 -28.37 47.47
N LEU A 158 -29.82 -28.99 46.60
CA LEU A 158 -29.33 -30.35 46.79
C LEU A 158 -28.30 -30.43 47.93
N THR A 159 -27.39 -29.47 48.02
CA THR A 159 -26.38 -29.44 49.09
C THR A 159 -27.01 -29.28 50.46
N GLU A 160 -28.02 -28.41 50.60
CA GLU A 160 -28.76 -28.23 51.86
C GLU A 160 -29.56 -29.50 52.23
N ARG A 161 -30.13 -30.19 51.25
CA ARG A 161 -30.79 -31.49 51.49
C ARG A 161 -29.78 -32.53 51.97
N GLU A 162 -28.64 -32.63 51.32
CA GLU A 162 -27.57 -33.57 51.68
C GLU A 162 -27.05 -33.28 53.09
N ARG A 163 -26.84 -32.00 53.44
CA ARG A 163 -26.45 -31.58 54.80
C ARG A 163 -27.41 -32.11 55.85
N ARG A 164 -28.73 -31.97 55.63
CA ARG A 164 -29.76 -32.48 56.57
C ARG A 164 -29.72 -33.99 56.72
N ILE A 165 -29.60 -34.71 55.61
CA ILE A 165 -29.53 -36.18 55.61
C ILE A 165 -28.28 -36.64 56.35
N GLN A 166 -27.15 -35.98 56.10
CA GLN A 166 -25.88 -36.30 56.73
C GLN A 166 -25.94 -36.05 58.25
N GLU A 167 -26.51 -34.93 58.69
CA GLU A 167 -26.74 -34.65 60.11
C GLU A 167 -27.64 -35.68 60.78
N GLU A 168 -28.73 -36.10 60.13
CA GLU A 168 -29.60 -37.15 60.65
C GLU A 168 -28.88 -38.50 60.74
N LYS A 169 -28.12 -38.86 59.69
CA LYS A 169 -27.32 -40.08 59.66
C LYS A 169 -26.28 -40.11 60.76
N GLU A 170 -25.61 -39.00 61.03
CA GLU A 170 -24.63 -38.87 62.11
C GLU A 170 -25.29 -39.01 63.48
N ARG A 171 -26.44 -38.37 63.69
CA ARG A 171 -27.22 -38.53 64.93
C ARG A 171 -27.64 -39.98 65.17
N ARG A 172 -28.18 -40.64 64.15
CA ARG A 172 -28.57 -42.06 64.25
C ARG A 172 -27.35 -42.94 64.56
N LYS A 173 -26.22 -42.72 63.88
CA LYS A 173 -24.97 -43.46 64.13
C LYS A 173 -24.49 -43.29 65.56
N ALA A 174 -24.54 -42.07 66.11
CA ALA A 174 -24.16 -41.80 67.49
C ALA A 174 -25.07 -42.54 68.49
N GLN A 175 -26.39 -42.53 68.27
CA GLN A 175 -27.34 -43.28 69.09
C GLN A 175 -27.07 -44.78 69.06
N TYR A 176 -26.89 -45.36 67.87
CA TYR A 176 -26.57 -46.78 67.73
C TYR A 176 -25.27 -47.16 68.45
N LEU A 177 -24.22 -46.34 68.34
CA LEU A 177 -22.95 -46.60 69.03
C LEU A 177 -23.13 -46.58 70.56
N ALA A 178 -23.90 -45.63 71.10
CA ALA A 178 -24.19 -45.56 72.52
C ALA A 178 -24.98 -46.79 73.02
N VAL A 179 -25.97 -47.26 72.24
CA VAL A 179 -26.72 -48.48 72.56
C VAL A 179 -25.80 -49.71 72.55
N ILE A 180 -24.94 -49.86 71.55
CA ILE A 180 -23.98 -50.97 71.47
C ILE A 180 -23.02 -50.96 72.68
N GLU A 181 -22.58 -49.79 73.12
CA GLU A 181 -21.73 -49.65 74.32
C GLU A 181 -22.47 -50.10 75.58
N GLN A 182 -23.72 -49.66 75.76
CA GLN A 182 -24.57 -50.10 76.88
C GLN A 182 -24.85 -51.60 76.84
N GLU A 183 -25.09 -52.17 75.66
CA GLU A 183 -25.28 -53.62 75.51
C GLU A 183 -24.01 -54.40 75.90
N LYS A 184 -22.82 -53.92 75.52
CA LYS A 184 -21.55 -54.52 75.97
C LYS A 184 -21.39 -54.47 77.49
N GLU A 185 -21.73 -53.34 78.10
CA GLU A 185 -21.71 -53.24 79.57
C GLU A 185 -22.73 -54.18 80.23
N LEU A 186 -23.95 -54.26 79.67
CA LEU A 186 -25.00 -55.10 80.22
C LEU A 186 -24.63 -56.58 80.09
N THR A 187 -24.14 -57.00 78.93
CA THR A 187 -23.72 -58.39 78.68
C THR A 187 -22.59 -58.81 79.62
N THR A 188 -21.59 -57.96 79.84
CA THR A 188 -20.52 -58.23 80.82
C THR A 188 -21.04 -58.32 82.26
N LYS A 189 -21.94 -57.42 82.68
CA LYS A 189 -22.59 -57.47 84.00
C LYS A 189 -23.42 -58.74 84.20
N VAL A 190 -24.21 -59.13 83.20
CA VAL A 190 -25.04 -60.35 83.24
C VAL A 190 -24.15 -61.61 83.25
N ALA A 191 -23.09 -61.64 82.44
CA ALA A 191 -22.14 -62.75 82.42
C ALA A 191 -21.43 -62.91 83.78
N ALA A 192 -20.98 -61.81 84.40
CA ALA A 192 -20.38 -61.83 85.73
C ALA A 192 -21.37 -62.32 86.81
N GLN A 193 -22.63 -61.88 86.74
CA GLN A 193 -23.67 -62.35 87.66
C GLN A 193 -23.96 -63.85 87.48
N ALA A 194 -24.07 -64.33 86.24
CA ALA A 194 -24.28 -65.74 85.95
C ALA A 194 -23.10 -66.60 86.43
N PHE A 195 -21.86 -66.13 86.20
CA PHE A 195 -20.65 -66.77 86.68
C PHE A 195 -20.62 -66.84 88.22
N ALA A 196 -20.90 -65.73 88.90
CA ALA A 196 -20.93 -65.69 90.36
C ALA A 196 -21.98 -66.66 90.93
N LYS A 197 -23.18 -66.75 90.33
CA LYS A 197 -24.22 -67.70 90.73
C LYS A 197 -23.78 -69.15 90.56
N ALA A 198 -23.20 -69.49 89.41
CA ALA A 198 -22.70 -70.85 89.15
C ALA A 198 -21.57 -71.21 90.13
N TYR A 199 -20.61 -70.31 90.33
CA TYR A 199 -19.49 -70.51 91.24
C TYR A 199 -19.95 -70.68 92.70
N LEU A 200 -20.88 -69.83 93.18
CA LEU A 200 -21.38 -69.92 94.55
C LEU A 200 -22.21 -71.19 94.81
N ALA A 201 -22.97 -71.65 93.82
CA ALA A 201 -23.72 -72.91 93.92
C ALA A 201 -22.79 -74.12 94.14
N ASP A 202 -21.67 -74.16 93.40
CA ASP A 202 -20.68 -75.24 93.53
C ASP A 202 -19.81 -75.08 94.78
N LEU A 203 -19.49 -73.83 95.17
CA LEU A 203 -18.68 -73.52 96.36
C LEU A 203 -19.33 -74.05 97.64
N GLN A 204 -20.65 -73.92 97.78
CA GLN A 204 -21.36 -74.43 98.96
C GLN A 204 -21.08 -75.94 99.13
N THR A 205 -21.33 -76.72 98.08
CA THR A 205 -21.11 -78.17 98.09
C THR A 205 -19.64 -78.52 98.31
N HIS A 206 -18.71 -77.82 97.64
CA HIS A 206 -17.27 -78.05 97.81
C HIS A 206 -16.75 -77.72 99.21
N VAL A 207 -17.22 -76.63 99.83
CA VAL A 207 -16.82 -76.24 101.20
C VAL A 207 -17.40 -77.21 102.22
N PHE A 208 -18.67 -77.61 102.09
CA PHE A 208 -19.26 -78.62 102.97
C PHE A 208 -18.51 -79.96 102.86
N ASN A 209 -18.22 -80.44 101.65
CA ASN A 209 -17.46 -81.67 101.45
C ASN A 209 -16.04 -81.60 102.03
N ASN A 210 -15.30 -80.50 101.78
CA ASN A 210 -13.97 -80.31 102.35
C ASN A 210 -13.99 -80.25 103.90
N LEU A 211 -14.98 -79.57 104.49
CA LEU A 211 -15.12 -79.49 105.95
C LEU A 211 -15.54 -80.83 106.59
N THR A 212 -16.32 -81.65 105.88
CA THR A 212 -16.61 -83.03 106.31
C THR A 212 -15.37 -83.93 106.21
N GLU A 213 -14.61 -83.83 105.12
CA GLU A 213 -13.39 -84.64 104.90
C GLU A 213 -12.27 -84.27 105.89
N THR A 214 -12.14 -82.99 106.23
CA THR A 214 -11.20 -82.50 107.26
C THR A 214 -11.68 -82.77 108.69
N GLY A 215 -12.85 -83.39 108.87
CA GLY A 215 -13.35 -83.85 110.17
C GLY A 215 -13.93 -82.76 111.08
N TYR A 216 -14.26 -81.59 110.53
CA TYR A 216 -14.79 -80.47 111.32
C TYR A 216 -16.29 -80.63 111.63
N PHE A 217 -17.04 -81.24 110.71
CA PHE A 217 -18.40 -81.72 110.97
C PHE A 217 -18.34 -83.16 111.49
N TYR A 218 -18.67 -83.33 112.77
CA TYR A 218 -18.76 -84.64 113.42
C TYR A 218 -20.20 -84.88 113.87
N ASP A 219 -20.66 -86.13 113.78
CA ASP A 219 -21.93 -86.53 114.35
C ASP A 219 -21.79 -86.58 115.90
N PRO A 220 -22.53 -85.75 116.66
CA PRO A 220 -22.47 -85.77 118.12
C PRO A 220 -22.89 -87.12 118.73
N ILE A 221 -23.63 -87.96 117.99
CA ILE A 221 -24.06 -89.29 118.45
C ILE A 221 -22.88 -90.29 118.41
N GLU A 222 -21.99 -90.20 117.42
CA GLU A 222 -20.82 -91.08 117.33
C GLU A 222 -19.73 -90.69 118.34
N ARG A 223 -19.56 -89.38 118.60
CA ARG A 223 -18.56 -88.89 119.57
C ARG A 223 -18.98 -89.16 121.03
N GLY A 224 -20.28 -89.12 121.33
CA GLY A 224 -20.84 -89.38 122.67
C GLY A 224 -20.77 -90.84 123.13
N LYS A 225 -20.52 -91.80 122.22
CA LYS A 225 -20.30 -93.21 122.59
C LYS A 225 -18.95 -93.45 123.27
N TYR A 226 -17.97 -92.55 123.11
CA TYR A 226 -16.62 -92.72 123.67
C TYR A 226 -16.37 -91.94 124.96
N THR A 227 -17.29 -91.07 125.40
CA THR A 227 -17.11 -90.24 126.60
C THR A 227 -18.05 -90.58 127.76
N ASN A 228 -18.86 -91.63 127.65
CA ASN A 228 -19.70 -92.10 128.75
C ASN A 228 -19.21 -93.43 129.35
N ILE A 229 -18.57 -93.27 130.51
CA ILE A 229 -18.69 -94.11 131.71
C ILE A 229 -17.94 -95.46 131.69
N ASN A 230 -16.70 -95.44 132.19
CA ASN A 230 -16.21 -96.48 133.11
C ASN A 230 -16.13 -95.85 134.51
N PHE A 231 -17.20 -95.98 135.29
CA PHE A 231 -17.17 -95.88 136.75
C PHE A 231 -17.31 -97.30 137.30
N ASN A 232 -16.17 -97.91 137.65
CA ASN A 232 -15.93 -98.81 138.78
C ASN A 232 -14.48 -99.32 138.71
#